data_AF-A0A537JJV4-F1
#
_entry.id   AF-A0A537JJV4-F1
#
_cell.length_a   1.000
_cell.length_b   1.000
_cell.length_c   1.000
_cell.angle_alpha   90.00
_cell.angle_beta   90.00
_cell.angle_gamma   90.00
#
_symmetry.space_group_name_H-M   'P 1'
#
loop_
_entity.id
_entity.type
_entity.pdbx_description
1 polymer ?
#
loop_
_entity_poly.entity_id
_entity_poly.type
_entity_poly.pdbx_seq_one_letter_code
_entity_poly.pdbx_strand_id
1 'polypeptide(L)'
;MKKNVIFLLLMAVTLSVFAKTPNGDKVDPFIEAKFKKEFGSSVNVSWKNVEGIYVATFIDKGTTKDVYYFDNGDILGFGKSVPRNMLPESTKELINERISSGLIQTVYEFRETGAPTRYFVTVVSKTYSLIVAANEFGQFEVLQKIKNKSFAE
;
A
#
# COMPACT_ATOMS: atom_id res chain seq x y z
N MET A 1 -9.74 15.41 1.78
CA MET A 1 -8.29 15.61 1.55
C MET A 1 -7.46 14.40 1.97
N LYS A 2 -7.68 13.78 3.15
CA LYS A 2 -6.91 12.60 3.62
C LYS A 2 -6.95 11.34 2.72
N LYS A 3 -8.04 11.09 1.98
CA LYS A 3 -8.19 9.90 1.10
C LYS A 3 -7.19 9.87 -0.06
N ASN A 4 -6.77 11.04 -0.58
CA ASN A 4 -5.87 11.14 -1.73
C ASN A 4 -4.41 10.88 -1.34
N VAL A 5 -4.06 11.07 -0.05
CA VAL A 5 -2.69 10.88 0.48
C VAL A 5 -2.31 9.40 0.54
N ILE A 6 -3.24 8.55 0.99
CA ILE A 6 -3.03 7.10 1.08
C ILE A 6 -2.72 6.52 -0.30
N PHE A 7 -3.46 6.96 -1.33
CA PHE A 7 -3.24 6.54 -2.71
C PHE A 7 -1.82 6.85 -3.23
N LEU A 8 -1.31 8.07 -3.03
CA LEU A 8 0.07 8.45 -3.41
C LEU A 8 1.13 7.57 -2.76
N LEU A 9 0.83 7.07 -1.56
CA LEU A 9 1.73 6.28 -0.75
C LEU A 9 1.86 4.84 -1.28
N LEU A 10 0.74 4.24 -1.68
CA LEU A 10 0.69 2.87 -2.18
C LEU A 10 1.27 2.71 -3.59
N MET A 11 1.17 3.76 -4.40
CA MET A 11 1.78 3.81 -5.73
C MET A 11 3.32 3.71 -5.67
N ALA A 12 3.93 4.13 -4.55
CA ALA A 12 5.38 4.04 -4.35
C ALA A 12 5.86 2.67 -3.87
N VAL A 13 5.02 1.90 -3.16
CA VAL A 13 5.38 0.59 -2.62
C VAL A 13 5.42 -0.49 -3.71
N THR A 14 4.64 -0.34 -4.79
CA THR A 14 4.64 -1.31 -5.90
C THR A 14 5.87 -1.26 -6.81
N LEU A 15 6.69 -0.20 -6.73
CA LEU A 15 7.91 -0.04 -7.54
C LEU A 15 9.20 -0.44 -6.79
N SER A 16 9.15 -0.68 -5.49
CA SER A 16 10.33 -0.90 -4.65
C SER A 16 10.68 -2.38 -4.46
N VAL A 17 10.78 -3.17 -5.54
CA VAL A 17 11.32 -4.54 -5.44
C VAL A 17 12.86 -4.53 -5.36
N PHE A 18 13.54 -3.46 -5.76
CA PHE A 18 15.01 -3.39 -5.70
C PHE A 18 15.54 -1.98 -5.43
N ALA A 19 15.72 -1.62 -4.15
CA ALA A 19 16.75 -0.66 -3.74
C ALA A 19 16.95 -0.76 -2.21
N LYS A 20 17.92 -1.57 -1.79
CA LYS A 20 18.49 -1.49 -0.44
C LYS A 20 19.34 -0.21 -0.35
N THR A 21 18.70 0.94 -0.12
CA THR A 21 19.38 2.12 0.41
C THR A 21 18.89 2.35 1.83
N PRO A 22 19.78 2.32 2.85
CA PRO A 22 19.36 2.37 4.27
C PRO A 22 18.82 3.73 4.73
N ASN A 23 18.92 4.76 3.90
CA ASN A 23 18.57 6.12 4.30
C ASN A 23 17.21 6.48 3.72
N GLY A 24 16.15 6.12 4.44
CA GLY A 24 14.83 6.69 4.26
C GLY A 24 14.80 8.18 4.63
N ASP A 25 13.62 8.80 4.53
CA ASP A 25 13.43 10.20 4.89
C ASP A 25 13.77 10.45 6.37
N LYS A 26 14.19 11.69 6.68
CA LYS A 26 14.33 12.12 8.08
C LYS A 26 12.94 12.14 8.73
N VAL A 27 12.73 11.26 9.71
CA VAL A 27 11.48 11.14 10.48
C VAL A 27 11.51 12.05 11.72
N ASP A 28 10.34 12.45 12.19
CA ASP A 28 10.21 13.13 13.48
C ASP A 28 10.68 12.20 14.62
N PRO A 29 11.60 12.65 15.51
CA PRO A 29 12.10 11.83 16.62
C PRO A 29 11.01 11.26 17.54
N PHE A 30 9.88 11.97 17.69
CA PHE A 30 8.75 11.50 18.48
C PHE A 30 8.07 10.29 17.82
N ILE A 31 7.88 10.32 16.50
CA ILE A 31 7.31 9.20 15.74
C ILE A 31 8.28 8.02 15.73
N GLU A 32 9.57 8.28 15.55
CA GLU A 32 10.60 7.25 15.62
C GLU A 32 10.64 6.58 17.00
N ALA A 33 10.52 7.36 18.08
CA ALA A 33 10.46 6.85 19.44
C ALA A 33 9.22 5.97 19.67
N LYS A 34 8.05 6.36 19.15
CA LYS A 34 6.84 5.52 19.20
C LYS A 34 7.04 4.20 18.47
N PHE A 35 7.59 4.23 17.24
CA PHE A 35 7.90 3.01 16.50
C PHE A 35 8.85 2.10 17.27
N LYS A 36 9.97 2.62 17.78
CA LYS A 36 10.94 1.84 18.55
C LYS A 36 10.35 1.25 19.83
N LYS A 37 9.42 1.97 20.47
CA LYS A 37 8.71 1.49 21.67
C LYS A 37 7.80 0.30 21.34
N GLU A 38 7.15 0.32 20.17
CA GLU A 38 6.18 -0.72 19.78
C GLU A 38 6.84 -1.94 19.13
N PHE A 39 7.81 -1.72 18.24
CA PHE A 39 8.43 -2.79 17.44
C PHE A 39 9.84 -3.17 17.89
N GLY A 40 10.46 -2.38 18.77
CA GLY A 40 11.81 -2.61 19.28
C GLY A 40 12.87 -1.76 18.59
N SER A 41 13.88 -1.34 19.35
CA SER A 41 14.93 -0.42 18.88
C SER A 41 15.92 -1.04 17.90
N SER A 42 16.02 -2.37 17.84
CA SER A 42 16.89 -3.10 16.93
C SER A 42 16.27 -3.36 15.56
N VAL A 43 15.00 -3.00 15.35
CA VAL A 43 14.32 -3.20 14.06
C VAL A 43 14.87 -2.21 13.05
N ASN A 44 15.38 -2.74 11.94
CA ASN A 44 15.76 -1.93 10.80
C ASN A 44 14.49 -1.44 10.09
N VAL A 45 14.32 -0.12 10.04
CA VAL A 45 13.14 0.55 9.52
C VAL A 45 13.55 1.57 8.46
N SER A 46 12.87 1.52 7.31
CA SER A 46 12.96 2.55 6.28
C SER A 46 11.76 3.47 6.41
N TRP A 47 12.03 4.78 6.44
CA TRP A 47 11.00 5.79 6.61
C TRP A 47 10.68 6.49 5.30
N LYS A 48 9.41 6.83 5.11
CA LYS A 48 8.95 7.76 4.10
C LYS A 48 7.95 8.74 4.69
N ASN A 49 8.05 10.03 4.35
CA ASN A 49 7.03 11.02 4.66
C ASN A 49 6.28 11.41 3.38
N VAL A 50 4.96 11.33 3.41
CA VAL A 50 4.10 11.79 2.32
C VAL A 50 2.99 12.64 2.91
N GLU A 51 3.08 13.96 2.69
CA GLU A 51 2.07 14.93 3.10
C GLU A 51 1.65 14.80 4.58
N GLY A 52 2.62 14.62 5.48
CA GLY A 52 2.38 14.50 6.92
C GLY A 52 1.98 13.10 7.39
N ILE A 53 1.91 12.11 6.50
CA ILE A 53 1.82 10.69 6.86
C ILE A 53 3.21 10.08 6.83
N TYR A 54 3.60 9.49 7.96
CA TYR A 54 4.89 8.82 8.12
C TYR A 54 4.72 7.32 7.98
N VAL A 55 5.58 6.69 7.21
CA VAL A 55 5.46 5.29 6.82
C VAL A 55 6.73 4.60 7.25
N ALA A 56 6.59 3.66 8.17
CA ALA A 56 7.66 2.79 8.60
C ALA A 56 7.55 1.46 7.85
N THR A 57 8.48 1.19 6.95
CA THR A 57 8.61 -0.12 6.29
C THR A 57 9.71 -0.93 6.97
N PHE A 58 9.38 -2.13 7.43
CA PHE A 58 10.28 -2.98 8.21
C PHE A 58 9.96 -4.46 8.02
N ILE A 59 10.86 -5.34 8.46
CA ILE A 59 10.65 -6.79 8.44
C ILE A 59 10.20 -7.23 9.83
N ASP A 60 9.03 -7.86 9.91
CA ASP A 60 8.53 -8.51 11.12
C ASP A 60 8.23 -9.99 10.82
N LYS A 61 8.86 -10.90 11.58
CA LYS A 61 8.77 -12.36 11.41
C LYS A 61 8.96 -12.81 9.95
N GLY A 62 9.95 -12.23 9.27
CA GLY A 62 10.28 -12.57 7.88
C GLY A 62 9.35 -11.99 6.82
N THR A 63 8.39 -11.14 7.21
CA THR A 63 7.47 -10.48 6.28
C THR A 63 7.68 -8.98 6.30
N THR A 64 7.76 -8.35 5.12
CA THR A 64 7.76 -6.88 5.02
C THR A 64 6.39 -6.34 5.41
N LYS A 65 6.38 -5.39 6.34
CA LYS A 65 5.18 -4.70 6.81
C LYS A 65 5.41 -3.20 6.79
N ASP A 66 4.29 -2.50 6.66
CA ASP A 66 4.24 -1.06 6.78
C ASP A 66 3.35 -0.68 7.96
N VAL A 67 3.78 0.36 8.67
CA VAL A 67 2.97 1.06 9.66
C VAL A 67 2.88 2.52 9.26
N TYR A 68 1.69 3.07 9.36
CA TYR A 68 1.36 4.42 8.96
C TYR A 68 1.02 5.23 10.20
N TYR A 69 1.70 6.35 10.38
CA TYR A 69 1.45 7.31 11.46
C TYR A 69 0.94 8.64 10.91
N PHE A 70 0.06 9.27 11.67
CA PHE A 70 -0.19 10.70 11.58
C PHE A 70 0.99 11.48 12.17
N ASP A 71 1.02 12.79 11.90
CA ASP A 71 2.00 13.74 12.44
C ASP A 71 1.99 13.83 13.98
N ASN A 72 0.83 13.63 14.60
CA ASN A 72 0.69 13.52 16.06
C ASN A 72 1.17 12.16 16.63
N GLY A 73 1.75 11.30 15.78
CA GLY A 73 2.26 9.98 16.10
C GLY A 73 1.19 8.92 16.37
N ASP A 74 -0.10 9.18 16.13
CA ASP A 74 -1.13 8.15 16.23
C ASP A 74 -1.05 7.22 15.01
N ILE A 75 -1.36 5.94 15.22
CA ILE A 75 -1.35 4.95 14.14
C ILE A 75 -2.59 5.15 13.26
N LEU A 76 -2.36 5.54 12.01
CA LEU A 76 -3.38 5.57 10.97
C LEU A 76 -3.76 4.14 10.56
N GLY A 77 -2.78 3.26 10.40
CA GLY A 77 -3.05 1.87 10.02
C GLY A 77 -1.82 1.05 9.73
N PHE A 78 -2.06 -0.18 9.29
CA PHE A 78 -1.06 -1.17 8.97
C PHE A 78 -1.24 -1.63 7.53
N GLY A 79 -0.14 -1.91 6.86
CA GLY A 79 -0.21 -2.45 5.52
C GLY A 79 0.83 -3.51 5.23
N LYS A 80 0.55 -4.33 4.21
CA LYS A 80 1.45 -5.38 3.73
C LYS A 80 1.05 -5.83 2.33
N SER A 81 2.04 -6.24 1.56
CA SER A 81 1.81 -7.03 0.35
C SER A 81 1.30 -8.42 0.74
N VAL A 82 0.25 -8.88 0.08
CA VAL A 82 -0.29 -10.24 0.26
C VAL A 82 -0.36 -10.99 -1.06
N PRO A 83 -0.24 -12.33 -1.04
CA PRO A 83 -0.49 -13.16 -2.22
C PRO A 83 -1.89 -12.92 -2.81
N ARG A 84 -2.03 -12.99 -4.14
CA ARG A 84 -3.32 -12.77 -4.83
C ARG A 84 -4.47 -13.66 -4.35
N ASN A 85 -4.14 -14.88 -3.91
CA ASN A 85 -5.12 -15.84 -3.39
C ASN A 85 -5.62 -15.48 -1.99
N MET A 86 -4.98 -14.54 -1.29
CA MET A 86 -5.42 -13.99 0.00
C MET A 86 -6.36 -12.79 -0.17
N LEU A 87 -6.58 -12.29 -1.39
CA LEU A 87 -7.64 -11.32 -1.64
C LEU A 87 -9.01 -11.98 -1.38
N PRO A 88 -9.95 -11.34 -0.66
CA PRO A 88 -11.27 -11.90 -0.44
C PRO A 88 -12.01 -12.14 -1.76
N GLU A 89 -12.79 -13.22 -1.84
CA GLU A 89 -13.45 -13.62 -3.08
C GLU A 89 -14.44 -12.56 -3.56
N SER A 90 -15.25 -12.00 -2.65
CA SER A 90 -16.16 -10.89 -2.94
C SER A 90 -15.45 -9.67 -3.55
N THR A 91 -14.21 -9.40 -3.13
CA THR A 91 -13.41 -8.30 -3.68
C THR A 91 -12.83 -8.66 -5.05
N LYS A 92 -12.42 -9.92 -5.29
CA LYS A 92 -12.01 -10.38 -6.62
C LYS A 92 -13.14 -10.29 -7.62
N GLU A 93 -14.32 -10.79 -7.25
CA GLU A 93 -15.53 -10.75 -8.08
C GLU A 93 -15.87 -9.30 -8.45
N LEU A 94 -15.93 -8.40 -7.47
CA LEU A 94 -16.15 -6.98 -7.69
C LEU A 94 -15.14 -6.37 -8.68
N ILE A 95 -13.85 -6.68 -8.54
CA ILE A 95 -12.81 -6.18 -9.45
C ILE A 95 -13.02 -6.73 -10.86
N ASN A 96 -13.30 -8.03 -11.01
CA ASN A 96 -13.49 -8.69 -12.30
C ASN A 96 -14.77 -8.20 -13.01
N GLU A 97 -15.84 -7.93 -12.26
CA GLU A 97 -17.08 -7.34 -12.79
C GLU A 97 -16.86 -5.92 -13.33
N ARG A 98 -16.05 -5.12 -12.63
CA ARG A 98 -15.77 -3.72 -13.00
C ARG A 98 -14.68 -3.59 -14.06
N ILE A 99 -13.81 -4.60 -14.22
CA ILE A 99 -12.65 -4.58 -15.12
C ILE A 99 -12.66 -5.84 -15.99
N SER A 100 -13.16 -5.69 -17.21
CA SER A 100 -13.48 -6.80 -18.12
C SER A 100 -12.31 -7.60 -18.69
N SER A 101 -11.05 -7.13 -18.58
CA SER A 101 -9.90 -7.75 -19.27
C SER A 101 -8.56 -7.64 -18.54
N GLY A 102 -8.60 -7.54 -17.21
CA GLY A 102 -7.43 -7.33 -16.38
C GLY A 102 -7.01 -8.57 -15.58
N LEU A 103 -5.70 -8.75 -15.40
CA LEU A 103 -5.10 -9.72 -14.48
C LEU A 103 -4.70 -9.02 -13.18
N ILE A 104 -5.13 -9.57 -12.05
CA ILE A 104 -4.68 -9.11 -10.72
C ILE A 104 -3.21 -9.52 -10.55
N GLN A 105 -2.32 -8.51 -10.52
CA GLN A 105 -0.86 -8.69 -10.44
C GLN A 105 -0.36 -8.65 -9.00
N THR A 106 -0.71 -7.60 -8.25
CA THR A 106 -0.28 -7.38 -6.87
C THR A 106 -1.47 -7.00 -6.01
N VAL A 107 -1.44 -7.45 -4.75
CA VAL A 107 -2.44 -7.09 -3.74
C VAL A 107 -1.71 -6.51 -2.53
N TYR A 108 -2.12 -5.32 -2.13
CA TYR A 108 -1.69 -4.70 -0.90
C TYR A 108 -2.89 -4.56 0.04
N GLU A 109 -2.81 -5.18 1.20
CA GLU A 109 -3.82 -5.07 2.25
C GLU A 109 -3.50 -3.86 3.13
N PHE A 110 -4.48 -3.00 3.37
CA PHE A 110 -4.39 -1.87 4.29
C PHE A 110 -5.50 -1.94 5.32
N ARG A 111 -5.12 -2.00 6.60
CA ARG A 111 -6.02 -2.01 7.75
C ARG A 111 -5.92 -0.66 8.45
N GLU A 112 -6.88 0.19 8.15
CA GLU A 112 -7.04 1.50 8.77
C GLU A 112 -7.72 1.33 10.15
N THR A 113 -7.24 2.03 11.17
CA THR A 113 -7.82 1.96 12.51
C THR A 113 -9.26 2.47 12.49
N GLY A 114 -10.23 1.62 12.84
CA GLY A 114 -11.65 2.00 12.90
C GLY A 114 -12.39 2.04 11.56
N ALA A 115 -11.80 1.52 10.48
CA ALA A 115 -12.44 1.44 9.17
C ALA A 115 -12.31 0.02 8.55
N PRO A 116 -13.16 -0.34 7.57
CA PRO A 116 -13.02 -1.58 6.82
C PRO A 116 -11.65 -1.73 6.17
N THR A 117 -11.13 -2.97 6.14
CA THR A 117 -9.92 -3.31 5.38
C THR A 117 -10.09 -2.90 3.93
N ARG A 118 -9.08 -2.20 3.40
CA ARG A 118 -9.03 -1.76 2.01
C ARG A 118 -7.92 -2.52 1.30
N TYR A 119 -8.22 -3.02 0.11
CA TYR A 119 -7.26 -3.67 -0.76
C TYR A 119 -6.90 -2.74 -1.90
N PHE A 120 -5.61 -2.54 -2.10
CA PHE A 120 -5.07 -1.82 -3.24
C PHE A 120 -4.49 -2.85 -4.21
N VAL A 121 -5.12 -2.94 -5.37
CA VAL A 121 -4.88 -4.02 -6.32
C VAL A 121 -4.36 -3.43 -7.62
N THR A 122 -3.21 -3.92 -8.06
CA THR A 122 -2.71 -3.61 -9.40
C THR A 122 -3.33 -4.59 -10.38
N VAL A 123 -4.06 -4.06 -11.35
CA VAL A 123 -4.70 -4.85 -12.40
C VAL A 123 -4.05 -4.48 -13.74
N VAL A 124 -3.45 -5.47 -14.41
CA VAL A 124 -2.72 -5.27 -15.66
C VAL A 124 -3.45 -5.92 -16.82
N SER A 125 -3.49 -5.25 -17.96
CA SER A 125 -3.97 -5.78 -19.23
C SER A 125 -2.92 -5.53 -20.32
N LYS A 126 -3.21 -5.94 -21.55
CA LYS A 126 -2.35 -5.60 -22.70
C LYS A 126 -2.20 -4.09 -22.91
N THR A 127 -3.25 -3.31 -22.66
CA THR A 127 -3.32 -1.90 -23.07
C THR A 127 -3.25 -0.92 -21.90
N TYR A 128 -3.39 -1.39 -20.67
CA TYR A 128 -3.34 -0.53 -19.49
C TYR A 128 -2.89 -1.28 -18.22
N SER A 129 -2.45 -0.49 -17.24
CA SER A 129 -2.30 -0.90 -15.85
C SER A 129 -3.17 0.00 -14.97
N LEU A 130 -3.91 -0.58 -14.03
CA LEU A 130 -4.76 0.12 -13.07
C LEU A 130 -4.25 -0.12 -11.65
N ILE A 131 -4.39 0.89 -10.81
CA ILE A 131 -4.40 0.71 -9.35
C ILE A 131 -5.81 0.97 -8.89
N VAL A 132 -6.43 -0.03 -8.27
CA VAL A 132 -7.79 0.06 -7.72
C VAL A 132 -7.77 -0.07 -6.21
N ALA A 133 -8.60 0.71 -5.53
CA ALA A 133 -8.98 0.45 -4.15
C ALA A 133 -10.32 -0.30 -4.14
N ALA A 134 -10.39 -1.38 -3.38
CA ALA A 134 -11.64 -2.11 -3.19
C ALA A 134 -11.75 -2.69 -1.77
N ASN A 135 -12.95 -3.08 -1.35
CA ASN A 135 -13.14 -3.86 -0.14
C ASN A 135 -14.32 -4.86 -0.25
N GLU A 136 -14.48 -5.64 0.81
CA GLU A 136 -15.47 -6.70 0.94
C GLU A 136 -16.93 -6.20 0.97
N PHE A 137 -17.12 -4.90 1.16
CA PHE A 137 -18.44 -4.25 1.27
C PHE A 137 -18.89 -3.60 -0.04
N GLY A 138 -18.24 -3.92 -1.16
CA GLY A 138 -18.61 -3.39 -2.47
C GLY A 138 -18.06 -2.00 -2.78
N GLN A 139 -17.21 -1.42 -1.91
CA GLN A 139 -16.52 -0.18 -2.25
C GLN A 139 -15.49 -0.46 -3.34
N PHE A 140 -15.47 0.38 -4.38
CA PHE A 140 -14.56 0.25 -5.51
C PHE A 140 -14.21 1.63 -6.06
N GLU A 141 -12.93 1.87 -6.33
CA GLU A 141 -12.42 3.10 -6.89
C GLU A 141 -11.20 2.82 -7.77
N VAL A 142 -11.18 3.36 -9.00
CA VAL A 142 -9.97 3.37 -9.84
C VAL A 142 -9.16 4.60 -9.45
N LEU A 143 -8.01 4.39 -8.82
CA LEU A 143 -7.18 5.48 -8.34
C LEU A 143 -6.18 5.92 -9.42
N GLN A 144 -5.64 4.97 -10.18
CA GLN A 144 -4.74 5.26 -11.31
C GLN A 144 -5.09 4.43 -12.53
N LYS A 145 -4.90 5.03 -13.71
CA LYS A 145 -4.87 4.33 -14.99
C LYS A 145 -3.68 4.79 -15.81
N ILE A 146 -2.78 3.87 -16.12
CA ILE A 146 -1.64 4.08 -17.01
C ILE A 146 -1.94 3.32 -18.31
N LYS A 147 -1.90 4.00 -19.46
CA LYS A 147 -1.93 3.30 -20.75
C LYS A 147 -0.55 2.67 -21.00
N ASN A 148 -0.53 1.38 -21.31
CA ASN A 148 0.70 0.73 -21.75
C ASN A 148 0.98 1.24 -23.16
N LYS A 149 2.19 1.73 -23.42
CA LYS A 149 2.60 2.00 -24.80
C LYS A 149 2.59 0.65 -25.53
N SER A 150 1.82 0.54 -26.59
CA SER A 150 2.03 -0.52 -27.57
C SER A 150 3.45 -0.36 -28.07
N PHE A 151 4.27 -1.40 -27.88
CA PHE A 151 5.39 -1.61 -28.78
C PHE A 151 4.73 -1.86 -30.13
N ALA A 152 4.73 -0.85 -31.00
CA ALA A 152 4.41 -1.07 -32.39
C ALA A 152 5.53 -1.96 -32.94
N GLU A 153 5.16 -3.15 -33.43
CA GLU A 153 6.04 -4.05 -34.17
C GLU A 153 6.45 -3.43 -35.51
#